data_AF-A0A0F9ISI4-F1
#
_entry.id   AF-A0A0F9ISI4-F1
#
_cell.length_a   1.000
_cell.length_b   1.000
_cell.length_c   1.000
_cell.angle_alpha   90.00
_cell.angle_beta   90.00
_cell.angle_gamma   90.00
#
_symmetry.space_group_name_H-M   'P 1'
#
loop_
_entity.id
_entity.type
_entity.pdbx_description
1 polymer ?
#
loop_
_entity_poly.entity_id
_entity_poly.type
_entity_poly.pdbx_seq_one_letter_code
_entity_poly.pdbx_strand_id
1 'polypeptide(L)'
;MRLRLLPLLLLIPATAWAEPILRPADSARLNNLDAAFGSAMMQALASGEAEDVAALTRALSGQPQVAFSADLQGDWSCRTIKLGGVSPLVAYSPFKCRFTATDRGFAFEKLTGSQLTRGEITLRDGRAVYAGVGYVRGEIPPDYADLPADFTSGGQVQSDVAVFQRISPTRARLLFPSPAVESDFDILELTR
;
A
#
# COMPACT_ATOMS: atom_id res chain seq x y z
N MET A 1 -26.87 -35.99 -50.51
CA MET A 1 -27.03 -35.98 -49.03
C MET A 1 -26.14 -34.88 -48.49
N ARG A 2 -26.68 -33.70 -48.12
CA ARG A 2 -25.90 -32.54 -47.63
C ARG A 2 -25.82 -32.61 -46.10
N LEU A 3 -24.65 -32.97 -45.58
CA LEU A 3 -24.39 -33.01 -44.14
C LEU A 3 -24.15 -31.58 -43.62
N ARG A 4 -25.07 -31.07 -42.80
CA ARG A 4 -24.89 -29.78 -42.10
C ARG A 4 -24.10 -30.05 -40.81
N LEU A 5 -22.84 -29.61 -40.74
CA LEU A 5 -22.12 -29.52 -39.46
C LEU A 5 -22.64 -28.31 -38.67
N LEU A 6 -23.16 -28.56 -37.48
CA LEU A 6 -23.49 -27.53 -36.49
C LEU A 6 -22.21 -27.18 -35.70
N PRO A 7 -21.86 -25.90 -35.50
CA PRO A 7 -20.70 -25.54 -34.70
C PRO A 7 -21.03 -25.72 -33.22
N LEU A 8 -20.24 -26.56 -32.54
CA LEU A 8 -20.28 -26.73 -31.10
C LEU A 8 -19.62 -25.50 -30.44
N LEU A 9 -20.42 -24.60 -29.87
CA LEU A 9 -19.91 -23.49 -29.06
C LEU A 9 -19.36 -24.06 -27.73
N LEU A 10 -18.04 -24.12 -27.60
CA LEU A 10 -17.37 -24.39 -26.33
C LEU A 10 -17.46 -23.14 -25.44
N LEU A 11 -18.33 -23.18 -24.44
CA LEU A 11 -18.36 -22.22 -23.34
C LEU A 11 -17.16 -22.51 -22.44
N ILE A 12 -16.09 -21.70 -22.59
CA ILE A 12 -14.97 -21.71 -21.65
C ILE A 12 -15.43 -20.99 -20.38
N PRO A 13 -15.42 -21.64 -19.21
CA PRO A 13 -15.74 -20.95 -17.96
C PRO A 13 -14.69 -19.88 -17.70
N ALA A 14 -15.12 -18.62 -17.69
CA ALA A 14 -14.30 -17.54 -17.17
C ALA A 14 -14.19 -17.74 -15.66
N THR A 15 -13.03 -18.19 -15.18
CA THR A 15 -12.69 -18.12 -13.76
C THR A 15 -12.60 -16.65 -13.40
N ALA A 16 -13.68 -16.09 -12.84
CA ALA A 16 -13.65 -14.79 -12.21
C ALA A 16 -12.73 -14.90 -11.00
N TRP A 17 -11.55 -14.30 -11.07
CA TRP A 17 -10.69 -14.15 -9.90
C TRP A 17 -11.38 -13.18 -8.95
N ALA A 18 -11.88 -13.70 -7.83
CA ALA A 18 -12.40 -12.86 -6.78
C ALA A 18 -11.25 -12.01 -6.23
N GLU A 19 -11.43 -10.69 -6.19
CA GLU A 19 -10.47 -9.86 -5.47
C GLU A 19 -10.39 -10.32 -4.02
N PRO A 20 -9.18 -10.48 -3.44
CA PRO A 20 -9.03 -10.84 -2.04
C PRO A 20 -9.84 -9.87 -1.17
N ILE A 21 -10.75 -10.39 -0.36
CA ILE A 21 -11.59 -9.54 0.50
C ILE A 21 -10.69 -8.88 1.55
N LEU A 22 -10.79 -7.56 1.71
CA LEU A 22 -10.08 -6.85 2.77
C LEU A 22 -10.58 -7.35 4.14
N ARG A 23 -9.64 -7.58 5.05
CA ARG A 23 -9.97 -7.96 6.42
C ARG A 23 -10.81 -6.85 7.06
N PRO A 24 -11.80 -7.15 7.92
CA PRO A 24 -12.68 -6.13 8.51
C PRO A 24 -11.92 -4.99 9.22
N ALA A 25 -10.83 -5.31 9.93
CA ALA A 25 -9.99 -4.31 10.58
C ALA A 25 -9.31 -3.37 9.57
N ASP A 26 -8.87 -3.89 8.42
CA ASP A 26 -8.21 -3.11 7.38
C ASP A 26 -9.19 -2.21 6.64
N SER A 27 -10.40 -2.73 6.36
CA SER A 27 -11.51 -1.93 5.84
C SER A 27 -11.88 -0.78 6.78
N ALA A 28 -11.93 -1.05 8.10
CA ALA A 28 -12.19 -0.01 9.10
C ALA A 28 -11.10 1.07 9.12
N ARG A 29 -9.81 0.68 9.02
CA ARG A 29 -8.70 1.63 8.93
C ARG A 29 -8.79 2.50 7.67
N LEU A 30 -9.10 1.93 6.51
CA LEU A 30 -9.31 2.70 5.27
C LEU A 30 -10.51 3.66 5.35
N ASN A 31 -11.59 3.27 6.00
CA ASN A 31 -12.76 4.13 6.22
C ASN A 31 -12.44 5.30 7.16
N ASN A 32 -11.45 5.13 8.05
CA ASN A 32 -10.98 6.16 8.97
C ASN A 32 -9.80 6.99 8.42
N LEU A 33 -9.44 6.85 7.14
CA LEU A 33 -8.23 7.44 6.57
C LEU A 33 -8.09 8.94 6.86
N ASP A 34 -9.13 9.73 6.57
CA ASP A 34 -9.05 11.19 6.66
C ASP A 34 -8.95 11.67 8.12
N ALA A 35 -9.65 10.99 9.04
CA ALA A 35 -9.57 11.29 10.47
C ALA A 35 -8.21 10.91 11.05
N ALA A 36 -7.67 9.74 10.67
CA ALA A 36 -6.32 9.33 11.05
C ALA A 36 -5.27 10.31 10.51
N PHE A 37 -5.39 10.70 9.24
CA PHE A 37 -4.49 11.68 8.63
C PHE A 37 -4.56 13.04 9.33
N GLY A 38 -5.76 13.58 9.57
CA GLY A 38 -5.93 14.87 10.23
C GLY A 38 -5.36 14.89 11.65
N SER A 39 -5.63 13.86 12.46
CA SER A 39 -5.09 13.74 13.82
C SER A 39 -3.57 13.67 13.84
N ALA A 40 -2.99 12.80 13.01
CA ALA A 40 -1.55 12.63 12.93
C ALA A 40 -0.85 13.89 12.37
N MET A 41 -1.47 14.58 11.42
CA MET A 41 -0.94 15.82 10.85
C MET A 41 -0.91 16.96 11.88
N MET A 42 -1.92 17.08 12.74
CA MET A 42 -1.91 18.07 13.81
C MET A 42 -0.72 17.86 14.77
N GLN A 43 -0.48 16.61 15.17
CA GLN A 43 0.68 16.27 16.01
C GLN A 43 1.99 16.59 15.29
N ALA A 44 2.10 16.18 14.03
CA ALA A 44 3.30 16.39 13.21
C ALA A 44 3.63 17.88 13.00
N LEU A 45 2.65 18.74 12.77
CA LEU A 45 2.88 20.18 12.58
C LEU A 45 3.11 20.94 13.88
N ALA A 46 2.54 20.47 14.99
CA ALA A 46 2.70 21.15 16.28
C ALA A 46 4.13 21.02 16.83
N SER A 47 4.77 19.86 16.59
CA SER A 47 6.01 19.49 17.28
C SER A 47 7.05 18.81 16.38
N GLY A 48 6.85 18.77 15.07
CA GLY A 48 7.80 18.18 14.13
C GLY A 48 9.01 19.07 13.87
N GLU A 49 10.19 18.45 13.76
CA GLU A 49 11.42 19.14 13.38
C GLU A 49 11.32 19.68 11.95
N ALA A 50 11.94 20.83 11.69
CA ALA A 50 11.78 21.55 10.42
C ALA A 50 12.17 20.71 9.18
N GLU A 51 13.20 19.87 9.30
CA GLU A 51 13.64 18.98 8.21
C GLU A 51 12.60 17.91 7.89
N ASP A 52 12.02 17.30 8.92
CA ASP A 52 10.99 16.27 8.77
C ASP A 52 9.69 16.87 8.22
N VAL A 53 9.30 18.06 8.67
CA VAL A 53 8.14 18.80 8.13
C VAL A 53 8.36 19.12 6.64
N ALA A 54 9.58 19.49 6.25
CA ALA A 54 9.91 19.72 4.85
C ALA A 54 9.83 18.42 4.03
N ALA A 55 10.29 17.28 4.57
CA ALA A 55 10.14 15.97 3.93
C ALA A 55 8.67 15.57 3.76
N LEU A 56 7.87 15.74 4.81
CA LEU A 56 6.43 15.49 4.77
C LEU A 56 5.73 16.36 3.72
N THR A 57 6.06 17.65 3.67
CA THR A 57 5.51 18.58 2.68
C THR A 57 5.84 18.15 1.25
N ARG A 58 7.08 17.70 1.01
CA ARG A 58 7.47 17.16 -0.31
C ARG A 58 6.68 15.91 -0.64
N ALA A 59 6.58 14.94 0.26
CA ALA A 59 5.82 13.71 0.05
C ALA A 59 4.34 13.98 -0.24
N LEU A 60 3.77 15.02 0.39
CA LEU A 60 2.38 15.42 0.20
C LEU A 60 2.14 16.29 -1.05
N SER A 61 3.18 16.86 -1.64
CA SER A 61 3.05 17.75 -2.80
C SER A 61 2.63 17.02 -4.08
N GLY A 62 1.84 17.71 -4.91
CA GLY A 62 1.33 17.21 -6.18
C GLY A 62 -0.07 16.58 -6.06
N GLN A 63 -0.76 16.49 -7.20
CA GLN A 63 -2.11 15.93 -7.27
C GLN A 63 -2.05 14.46 -7.72
N PRO A 64 -2.88 13.57 -7.14
CA PRO A 64 -3.03 12.21 -7.64
C PRO A 64 -3.45 12.19 -9.11
N GLN A 65 -2.81 11.31 -9.89
CA GLN A 65 -3.15 10.99 -11.28
C GLN A 65 -3.81 9.61 -11.35
N VAL A 66 -4.17 9.18 -12.57
CA VAL A 66 -4.56 7.78 -12.82
C VAL A 66 -3.51 6.86 -12.21
N ALA A 67 -3.95 5.99 -11.31
CA ALA A 67 -3.08 5.24 -10.43
C ALA A 67 -2.19 4.24 -11.20
N PHE A 68 -2.79 3.43 -12.07
CA PHE A 68 -2.07 2.37 -12.78
C PHE A 68 -1.55 2.84 -14.13
N SER A 69 -0.25 2.68 -14.31
CA SER A 69 0.46 3.03 -15.53
C SER A 69 1.75 2.21 -15.62
N ALA A 70 2.25 1.98 -16.83
CA ALA A 70 3.42 1.16 -17.08
C ALA A 70 4.72 1.74 -16.49
N ASP A 71 4.75 3.04 -16.21
CA ASP A 71 5.84 3.75 -15.54
C ASP A 71 6.10 3.27 -14.10
N LEU A 72 5.13 2.61 -13.45
CA LEU A 72 5.32 2.08 -12.10
C LEU A 72 6.33 0.93 -12.07
N GLN A 73 6.39 0.08 -13.08
CA GLN A 73 7.23 -1.13 -13.08
C GLN A 73 8.69 -0.83 -12.74
N GLY A 74 9.30 -1.65 -11.86
CA GLY A 74 10.74 -1.69 -11.58
C GLY A 74 11.13 -1.13 -10.21
N ASP A 75 12.40 -0.72 -10.08
CA ASP A 75 13.00 -0.29 -8.81
C ASP A 75 12.69 1.17 -8.49
N TRP A 76 12.50 1.46 -7.21
CA TRP A 76 12.16 2.79 -6.68
C TRP A 76 12.95 3.05 -5.39
N SER A 77 13.12 4.33 -5.08
CA SER A 77 13.48 4.78 -3.75
C SER A 77 12.19 4.97 -2.94
N CYS A 78 12.15 4.45 -1.71
CA CYS A 78 11.07 4.74 -0.77
C CYS A 78 11.56 5.36 0.52
N ARG A 79 10.77 6.24 1.12
CA ARG A 79 11.02 6.81 2.44
C ARG A 79 9.76 6.66 3.28
N THR A 80 9.89 6.09 4.47
CA THR A 80 8.80 6.08 5.45
C THR A 80 8.81 7.42 6.19
N ILE A 81 7.64 8.02 6.35
CA ILE A 81 7.39 9.18 7.18
C ILE A 81 6.29 8.78 8.16
N LYS A 82 6.61 8.78 9.45
CA LYS A 82 5.70 8.40 10.54
C LYS A 82 5.15 9.65 11.20
N LEU A 83 3.83 9.75 11.31
CA LEU A 83 3.12 10.87 11.92
C LEU A 83 2.36 10.37 13.15
N GLY A 84 2.51 11.06 14.27
CA GLY A 84 1.89 10.70 15.55
C GLY A 84 2.39 9.39 16.15
N GLY A 85 1.78 8.98 17.25
CA GLY A 85 2.17 7.79 18.02
C GLY A 85 3.38 8.03 18.93
N VAL A 86 4.45 7.25 18.75
CA VAL A 86 5.67 7.30 19.60
C VAL A 86 6.40 8.64 19.45
N SER A 87 6.35 9.26 18.28
CA SER A 87 6.98 10.54 17.99
C SER A 87 6.03 11.41 17.15
N PRO A 88 6.03 12.74 17.32
CA PRO A 88 5.09 13.60 16.58
C PRO A 88 5.26 13.49 15.06
N LEU A 89 6.51 13.45 14.60
CA LEU A 89 6.88 13.29 13.21
C LEU A 89 8.32 12.75 13.11
N VAL A 90 8.53 11.76 12.24
CA VAL A 90 9.87 11.28 11.88
C VAL A 90 9.91 10.94 10.39
N ALA A 91 10.85 11.51 9.63
CA ALA A 91 11.10 11.12 8.24
C ALA A 91 12.42 10.33 8.13
N TYR A 92 12.33 9.08 7.71
CA TYR A 92 13.50 8.20 7.65
C TYR A 92 14.40 8.48 6.43
N SER A 93 15.61 7.93 6.44
CA SER A 93 16.45 7.88 5.25
C SER A 93 15.82 7.00 4.15
N PRO A 94 16.19 7.19 2.87
CA PRO A 94 15.64 6.38 1.79
C PRO A 94 16.05 4.91 1.85
N PHE A 95 15.14 4.05 1.42
CA PHE A 95 15.26 2.61 1.25
C PHE A 95 14.96 2.23 -0.21
N LYS A 96 15.19 0.96 -0.55
CA LYS A 96 14.86 0.40 -1.87
C LYS A 96 13.50 -0.26 -1.82
N CYS A 97 12.69 -0.05 -2.85
CA CYS A 97 11.44 -0.76 -3.08
C CYS A 97 11.29 -1.11 -4.56
N ARG A 98 10.29 -1.92 -4.87
CA ARG A 98 10.01 -2.38 -6.22
C ARG A 98 8.51 -2.51 -6.45
N PHE A 99 8.10 -2.13 -7.65
CA PHE A 99 6.80 -2.47 -8.21
C PHE A 99 6.97 -3.55 -9.28
N THR A 100 6.08 -4.53 -9.26
CA THR A 100 5.99 -5.59 -10.28
C THR A 100 4.56 -5.64 -10.77
N ALA A 101 4.35 -5.46 -12.07
CA ALA A 101 3.04 -5.56 -12.69
C ALA A 101 2.47 -6.96 -12.46
N THR A 102 1.20 -7.01 -12.10
CA THR A 102 0.42 -8.23 -11.99
C THR A 102 -0.73 -8.17 -12.98
N ASP A 103 -1.48 -9.26 -13.06
CA ASP A 103 -2.69 -9.38 -13.84
C ASP A 103 -3.85 -8.49 -13.33
N ARG A 104 -3.81 -8.09 -12.06
CA ARG A 104 -4.85 -7.28 -11.38
C ARG A 104 -4.40 -5.86 -11.02
N GLY A 105 -3.10 -5.56 -11.12
CA GLY A 105 -2.55 -4.27 -10.72
C GLY A 105 -1.03 -4.33 -10.57
N PHE A 106 -0.52 -4.03 -9.38
CA PHE A 106 0.92 -4.09 -9.08
C PHE A 106 1.18 -4.72 -7.72
N ALA A 107 2.11 -5.68 -7.68
CA ALA A 107 2.76 -6.06 -6.44
C ALA A 107 3.75 -4.94 -6.03
N PHE A 108 3.81 -4.66 -4.74
CA PHE A 108 4.73 -3.69 -4.15
C PHE A 108 5.53 -4.34 -3.03
N GLU A 109 6.83 -4.08 -2.99
CA GLU A 109 7.73 -4.60 -1.97
C GLU A 109 8.74 -3.54 -1.51
N LYS A 110 8.87 -3.36 -0.19
CA LYS A 110 10.01 -2.65 0.41
C LYS A 110 11.14 -3.66 0.64
N LEU A 111 12.28 -3.45 0.00
CA LEU A 111 13.38 -4.41 -0.09
C LEU A 111 14.43 -4.22 1.03
N THR A 112 14.64 -2.99 1.49
CA THR A 112 15.66 -2.66 2.51
C THR A 112 15.08 -2.01 3.76
N GLY A 113 15.84 -2.01 4.87
CA GLY A 113 15.43 -1.49 6.19
C GLY A 113 15.02 -2.58 7.19
N SER A 114 14.79 -2.21 8.46
CA SER A 114 14.41 -3.15 9.53
C SER A 114 12.96 -3.60 9.45
N GLN A 115 12.06 -2.68 9.09
CA GLN A 115 10.65 -2.96 8.84
C GLN A 115 10.42 -2.99 7.33
N LEU A 116 9.82 -4.08 6.86
CA LEU A 116 9.51 -4.35 5.46
C LEU A 116 8.00 -4.47 5.28
N THR A 117 7.54 -4.33 4.05
CA THR A 117 6.15 -4.59 3.68
C THR A 117 6.11 -5.16 2.28
N ARG A 118 5.20 -6.12 2.04
CA ARG A 118 4.92 -6.68 0.71
C ARG A 118 3.43 -6.93 0.54
N GLY A 119 2.92 -6.69 -0.66
CA GLY A 119 1.49 -6.85 -0.94
C GLY A 119 1.13 -6.47 -2.36
N GLU A 120 -0.17 -6.36 -2.60
CA GLU A 120 -0.72 -6.01 -3.91
C GLU A 120 -1.50 -4.70 -3.85
N ILE A 121 -1.43 -3.95 -4.93
CA ILE A 121 -2.21 -2.75 -5.18
C ILE A 121 -3.23 -3.07 -6.26
N THR A 122 -4.51 -3.07 -5.90
CA THR A 122 -5.63 -3.28 -6.83
C THR A 122 -6.61 -2.11 -6.78
N LEU A 123 -7.49 -2.02 -7.78
CA LEU A 123 -8.51 -0.98 -7.85
C LEU A 123 -9.77 -1.44 -7.10
N ARG A 124 -10.13 -0.75 -6.03
CA ARG A 124 -11.28 -1.05 -5.17
C ARG A 124 -12.14 0.19 -5.01
N ASP A 125 -13.41 0.11 -5.40
CA ASP A 125 -14.35 1.23 -5.30
C ASP A 125 -13.80 2.55 -5.89
N GLY A 126 -13.11 2.45 -7.03
CA GLY A 126 -12.50 3.60 -7.71
C GLY A 126 -11.19 4.12 -7.09
N ARG A 127 -10.64 3.45 -6.07
CA ARG A 127 -9.39 3.81 -5.38
C ARG A 127 -8.34 2.73 -5.55
N ALA A 128 -7.10 3.11 -5.80
CA ALA A 128 -6.00 2.15 -5.75
C ALA A 128 -5.64 1.87 -4.29
N VAL A 129 -5.78 0.63 -3.86
CA VAL A 129 -5.61 0.20 -2.48
C VAL A 129 -4.53 -0.86 -2.42
N TYR A 130 -3.54 -0.63 -1.55
CA TYR A 130 -2.56 -1.62 -1.15
C TYR A 130 -3.12 -2.48 -0.03
N ALA A 131 -3.01 -3.80 -0.18
CA ALA A 131 -3.26 -4.78 0.88
C ALA A 131 -2.05 -5.71 0.96
N GLY A 132 -1.44 -5.80 2.13
CA GLY A 132 -0.17 -6.49 2.30
C GLY A 132 0.13 -6.85 3.75
N VAL A 133 1.33 -7.35 3.95
CA VAL A 133 1.86 -7.69 5.28
C VAL A 133 3.09 -6.82 5.55
N GLY A 134 3.09 -6.19 6.72
CA GLY A 134 4.27 -5.58 7.31
C GLY A 134 4.99 -6.60 8.18
N TYR A 135 6.33 -6.59 8.18
CA TYR A 135 7.11 -7.55 8.95
C TYR A 135 8.51 -7.05 9.27
N VAL A 136 9.08 -7.55 10.36
CA VAL A 136 10.47 -7.29 10.73
C VAL A 136 11.40 -8.13 9.84
N ARG A 137 12.53 -7.56 9.43
CA ARG A 137 13.55 -8.26 8.65
C ARG A 137 14.00 -9.54 9.37
N GLY A 138 13.96 -10.65 8.65
CA GLY A 138 14.28 -11.98 9.18
C GLY A 138 13.03 -12.86 9.35
N GLU A 139 11.86 -12.24 9.47
CA GLU A 139 10.57 -12.95 9.46
C GLU A 139 10.19 -13.39 8.04
N ILE A 140 9.41 -14.47 7.95
CA ILE A 140 8.83 -14.98 6.70
C ILE A 140 7.30 -14.94 6.87
N PRO A 141 6.63 -13.84 6.48
CA PRO A 141 5.19 -13.75 6.63
C PRO A 141 4.47 -14.51 5.51
N PRO A 142 3.27 -15.07 5.77
CA PRO A 142 2.38 -15.52 4.70
C PRO A 142 1.96 -14.33 3.81
N ASP A 143 1.35 -14.62 2.67
CA ASP A 143 0.70 -13.57 1.88
C ASP A 143 -0.51 -13.01 2.65
N TYR A 144 -0.90 -11.77 2.34
CA TYR A 144 -2.03 -11.12 3.01
C TYR A 144 -3.32 -11.95 2.94
N ALA A 145 -3.58 -12.56 1.78
CA ALA A 145 -4.75 -13.41 1.56
C ALA A 145 -4.72 -14.71 2.37
N ASP A 146 -3.53 -15.16 2.78
CA ASP A 146 -3.30 -16.39 3.53
C ASP A 146 -3.20 -16.15 5.04
N LEU A 147 -3.35 -14.90 5.51
CA LEU A 147 -3.42 -14.59 6.93
C LEU A 147 -4.63 -15.31 7.57
N PRO A 148 -4.46 -16.01 8.71
CA PRO A 148 -5.57 -16.64 9.43
C PRO A 148 -6.75 -15.69 9.68
N ALA A 149 -7.98 -16.20 9.71
CA ALA A 149 -9.17 -15.36 9.92
C ALA A 149 -9.12 -14.59 11.26
N ASP A 150 -8.52 -15.20 12.28
CA ASP A 150 -8.29 -14.67 13.63
C ASP A 150 -6.92 -13.96 13.79
N PHE A 151 -6.16 -13.78 12.70
CA PHE A 151 -4.87 -13.10 12.75
C PHE A 151 -5.00 -11.68 13.33
N THR A 152 -4.15 -11.40 14.31
CA THR A 152 -3.96 -10.10 14.95
C THR A 152 -2.54 -9.61 14.70
N SER A 153 -2.39 -8.32 14.44
CA SER A 153 -1.08 -7.70 14.25
C SER A 153 -0.29 -7.73 15.54
N GLY A 154 0.91 -8.32 15.52
CA GLY A 154 1.73 -8.60 16.71
C GLY A 154 3.09 -7.91 16.74
N GLY A 155 3.34 -6.98 15.83
CA GLY A 155 4.58 -6.19 15.75
C GLY A 155 5.78 -6.87 15.07
N GLN A 156 5.86 -8.20 15.08
CA GLN A 156 6.78 -8.94 14.19
C GLN A 156 6.22 -9.11 12.78
N VAL A 157 4.91 -9.40 12.71
CA VAL A 157 4.11 -9.46 11.49
C VAL A 157 2.79 -8.75 11.76
N GLN A 158 2.30 -8.00 10.77
CA GLN A 158 1.06 -7.23 10.85
C GLN A 158 0.37 -7.16 9.49
N SER A 159 -0.94 -6.95 9.49
CA SER A 159 -1.63 -6.53 8.28
C SER A 159 -1.32 -5.07 7.99
N ASP A 160 -1.02 -4.77 6.73
CA ASP A 160 -0.84 -3.42 6.22
C ASP A 160 -1.89 -3.13 5.16
N VAL A 161 -2.47 -1.94 5.24
CA VAL A 161 -3.43 -1.45 4.25
C VAL A 161 -3.15 0.03 3.97
N ALA A 162 -3.21 0.43 2.71
CA ALA A 162 -2.91 1.80 2.33
C ALA A 162 -3.70 2.25 1.10
N VAL A 163 -3.85 3.56 0.96
CA VAL A 163 -4.26 4.16 -0.31
C VAL A 163 -3.02 4.47 -1.12
N PHE A 164 -2.98 3.98 -2.36
CA PHE A 164 -1.94 4.30 -3.31
C PHE A 164 -2.32 5.53 -4.16
N GLN A 165 -1.38 6.45 -4.32
CA GLN A 165 -1.53 7.62 -5.17
C GLN A 165 -0.28 7.78 -6.04
N ARG A 166 -0.44 7.61 -7.37
CA ARG A 166 0.57 8.02 -8.34
C ARG A 166 0.47 9.53 -8.54
N ILE A 167 1.59 10.25 -8.47
CA ILE A 167 1.64 11.71 -8.60
C ILE A 167 2.24 12.12 -9.95
N SER A 168 3.27 11.40 -10.39
CA SER A 168 3.93 11.56 -11.68
C SER A 168 4.60 10.23 -12.07
N PRO A 169 5.25 10.14 -13.25
CA PRO A 169 6.04 8.96 -13.60
C PRO A 169 7.21 8.63 -12.69
N THR A 170 7.62 9.59 -11.85
CA THR A 170 8.75 9.43 -10.93
C THR A 170 8.38 9.69 -9.48
N ARG A 171 7.09 9.91 -9.18
CA ARG A 171 6.61 10.17 -7.82
C ARG A 171 5.30 9.46 -7.54
N ALA A 172 5.24 8.78 -6.41
CA ALA A 172 4.02 8.18 -5.88
C ALA A 172 4.05 8.20 -4.35
N ARG A 173 2.96 7.77 -3.72
CA ARG A 173 2.92 7.55 -2.28
C ARG A 173 1.91 6.47 -1.90
N LEU A 174 2.20 5.79 -0.80
CA LEU A 174 1.24 4.97 -0.07
C LEU A 174 0.90 5.67 1.24
N LEU A 175 -0.39 5.70 1.57
CA LEU A 175 -0.95 6.37 2.75
C LEU A 175 -1.58 5.33 3.66
N PHE A 176 -0.92 5.00 4.76
CA PHE A 176 -1.28 3.92 5.69
C PHE A 176 -1.98 4.52 6.92
N PRO A 177 -3.31 4.39 7.04
CA PRO A 177 -4.02 4.83 8.24
C PRO A 177 -3.84 3.84 9.38
N SER A 178 -3.55 4.35 10.58
CA SER A 178 -3.49 3.57 11.82
C SER A 178 -2.68 2.27 11.67
N PRO A 179 -1.39 2.36 11.26
CA PRO A 179 -0.52 1.19 11.21
C PRO A 179 -0.47 0.50 12.57
N ALA A 180 -0.19 -0.80 12.58
CA ALA A 180 -0.30 -1.59 13.81
C ALA A 180 0.77 -1.24 14.87
N VAL A 181 1.82 -0.52 14.47
CA VAL A 181 2.97 -0.21 15.30
C VAL A 181 3.43 1.22 15.12
N GLU A 182 3.94 1.79 16.22
CA GLU A 182 4.74 3.02 16.33
C GLU A 182 4.04 4.36 16.01
N SER A 183 3.07 4.39 15.11
CA SER A 183 2.54 5.63 14.54
C SER A 183 1.03 5.62 14.32
N ASP A 184 0.45 6.81 14.24
CA ASP A 184 -0.99 6.99 13.95
C ASP A 184 -1.27 7.02 12.44
N PHE A 185 -0.27 7.42 11.65
CA PHE A 185 -0.33 7.44 10.19
C PHE A 185 1.07 7.31 9.59
N ASP A 186 1.21 6.46 8.57
CA ASP A 186 2.45 6.34 7.81
C ASP A 186 2.26 6.80 6.37
N ILE A 187 3.26 7.51 5.85
CA ILE A 187 3.40 7.77 4.43
C ILE A 187 4.65 7.04 3.94
N LEU A 188 4.51 6.27 2.88
CA LEU A 188 5.65 5.79 2.12
C LEU A 188 5.79 6.65 0.87
N GLU A 189 6.67 7.65 0.93
CA GLU A 189 7.05 8.47 -0.22
C GLU A 189 7.83 7.58 -1.21
N LEU A 190 7.51 7.67 -2.50
CA LEU A 190 8.14 6.89 -3.56
C LEU A 190 8.70 7.83 -4.62
N THR A 191 9.98 7.67 -4.95
CA THR A 191 10.68 8.50 -5.93
C THR A 191 11.58 7.72 -6.90
N ARG A 192 11.82 8.32 -8.07
CA ARG A 192 12.81 7.94 -9.08
C ARG A 192 13.57 9.15 -9.58
#